data_AF-A0A662UZR7-F1
#
_entry.id   AF-A0A662UZR7-F1
#
_cell.length_a   1.000
_cell.length_b   1.000
_cell.length_c   1.000
_cell.angle_alpha   90.00
_cell.angle_beta   90.00
_cell.angle_gamma   90.00
#
_symmetry.space_group_name_H-M   'P 1'
#
loop_
_entity.id
_entity.type
_entity.pdbx_description
1 polymer ?
#
loop_
_entity_poly.entity_id
_entity_poly.type
_entity_poly.pdbx_seq_one_letter_code
_entity_poly.pdbx_strand_id
1 'polypeptide(L)'
;TQVVISKDRTPQFFDIFDSLTLESVVSVRGVVKRDPRAPGGAEIVPKEIKVLNKAKTPLPLDVSGKVPADFDTRLRERVLDLRRNESRAMFRIIHVALKAIRETLERKGFIEVFTPKIIAAATEGGANLFPVIYFGKEAFLAQSPQLYKELLAGAFERVFEIAPAWRAEESDTPYHLAEFISVDIEAAFMNYEDVMKILEEVVYNVIKRVKDECSYELKLLKHELPEITLPLRRVRYAEAIEILRSKGVDISIGEDLGTPELRVLAKEIKEPFYFIIDWPTATKPFYIKPKDDNPEFSESFDLNFKHLELASGGTRIHKKELLIKRLKEQGLNPASFGFFLKWFDYGMPPHAGWGMGLARLAIPLTGKQNVKELVLFPRDKKRLVP
;
A
#
# COMPACT_ATOMS: atom_id res chain seq x y z
N THR A 1 0.90 24.22 -20.33
CA THR A 1 0.61 25.61 -20.75
C THR A 1 1.64 26.05 -21.76
N GLN A 2 1.21 26.61 -22.89
CA GLN A 2 2.12 27.17 -23.89
C GLN A 2 2.31 28.67 -23.66
N VAL A 3 3.55 29.14 -23.71
CA VAL A 3 3.92 30.56 -23.67
C VAL A 3 4.56 30.91 -25.00
N VAL A 4 4.13 31.99 -25.64
CA VAL A 4 4.63 32.39 -26.97
C VAL A 4 5.41 33.69 -26.88
N ILE A 5 6.69 33.62 -27.23
CA ILE A 5 7.59 34.77 -27.38
C ILE A 5 7.76 35.01 -28.88
N SER A 6 7.47 36.21 -29.36
CA SER A 6 7.63 36.56 -30.79
C SER A 6 8.37 37.88 -30.97
N LYS A 7 9.15 38.00 -32.05
CA LYS A 7 9.96 39.20 -32.34
C LYS A 7 9.11 40.46 -32.44
N ASP A 8 7.90 40.34 -32.98
CA ASP A 8 7.04 41.50 -33.25
C ASP A 8 6.26 41.96 -32.02
N ARG A 9 6.07 41.09 -31.01
CA ARG A 9 5.16 41.37 -29.88
C ARG A 9 5.87 41.43 -28.54
N THR A 10 6.89 40.60 -28.35
CA THR A 10 7.59 40.47 -27.07
C THR A 10 9.11 40.33 -27.27
N PRO A 11 9.76 41.21 -28.05
CA PRO A 11 11.21 41.13 -28.31
C PRO A 11 12.06 41.19 -27.04
N GLN A 12 11.58 41.88 -26.00
CA GLN A 12 12.27 42.06 -24.73
C GLN A 12 12.53 40.77 -23.93
N PHE A 13 11.89 39.64 -24.30
CA PHE A 13 12.07 38.36 -23.60
C PHE A 13 12.95 37.35 -24.35
N PHE A 14 13.53 37.72 -25.51
CA PHE A 14 14.41 36.81 -26.26
C PHE A 14 15.65 36.41 -25.47
N ASP A 15 16.36 37.38 -24.88
CA ASP A 15 17.57 37.08 -24.10
C ASP A 15 17.28 36.16 -22.91
N ILE A 16 16.11 36.34 -22.27
CA ILE A 16 15.66 35.45 -21.20
C ILE A 16 15.43 34.05 -21.76
N PHE A 17 14.67 33.93 -22.86
CA PHE A 17 14.38 32.64 -23.52
C PHE A 17 15.66 31.89 -23.92
N ASP A 18 16.61 32.57 -24.56
CA ASP A 18 17.88 31.98 -24.98
C ASP A 18 18.73 31.54 -23.79
N SER A 19 18.56 32.18 -22.63
CA SER A 19 19.24 31.79 -21.39
C SER A 19 18.60 30.59 -20.67
N LEU A 20 17.35 30.22 -21.00
CA LEU A 20 16.63 29.15 -20.29
C LEU A 20 17.16 27.77 -20.67
N THR A 21 17.34 26.95 -19.64
CA THR A 21 17.62 25.52 -19.79
C THR A 21 16.39 24.72 -19.36
N LEU A 22 16.26 23.48 -19.86
CA LEU A 22 15.24 22.55 -19.39
C LEU A 22 15.24 22.45 -17.86
N GLU A 23 14.06 22.33 -17.27
CA GLU A 23 13.83 22.28 -15.81
C GLU A 23 14.15 23.58 -15.03
N SER A 24 14.53 24.67 -15.70
CA SER A 24 14.59 25.99 -15.07
C SER A 24 13.20 26.41 -14.59
N VAL A 25 13.13 26.99 -13.39
CA VAL A 25 11.88 27.46 -12.78
C VAL A 25 11.65 28.90 -13.18
N VAL A 26 10.51 29.14 -13.82
CA VAL A 26 10.11 30.48 -14.27
C VAL A 26 8.74 30.84 -13.73
N SER A 27 8.52 32.14 -13.49
CA SER A 27 7.20 32.73 -13.32
C SER A 27 6.85 33.54 -14.55
N VAL A 28 5.67 33.32 -15.12
CA VAL A 28 5.19 34.04 -16.30
C VAL A 28 3.86 34.70 -15.95
N ARG A 29 3.81 36.03 -16.10
CA ARG A 29 2.57 36.81 -16.05
C ARG A 29 2.29 37.33 -17.46
N GLY A 30 1.08 37.14 -17.96
CA GLY A 30 0.75 37.46 -19.34
C GLY A 30 -0.75 37.50 -19.61
N VAL A 31 -1.09 37.71 -20.88
CA VAL A 31 -2.48 37.69 -21.35
C VAL A 31 -2.77 36.30 -21.92
N VAL A 32 -3.86 35.69 -21.46
CA VAL A 32 -4.36 34.44 -22.04
C VAL A 32 -5.02 34.75 -23.37
N LYS A 33 -4.60 34.06 -24.43
CA LYS A 33 -5.16 34.19 -25.76
C LYS A 33 -5.67 32.84 -26.24
N ARG A 34 -6.93 32.78 -26.67
CA ARG A 34 -7.49 31.59 -27.27
C ARG A 34 -6.78 31.31 -28.61
N ASP A 35 -6.26 30.11 -28.77
CA ASP A 35 -5.73 29.59 -30.03
C ASP A 35 -6.06 28.08 -30.10
N PRO A 36 -6.94 27.64 -31.00
CA PRO A 36 -7.31 26.24 -31.12
C PRO A 36 -6.14 25.29 -31.42
N ARG A 37 -5.00 25.81 -31.91
CA ARG A 37 -3.79 25.03 -32.21
C ARG A 37 -2.90 24.83 -30.99
N ALA A 38 -3.07 25.64 -29.94
CA ALA A 38 -2.28 25.56 -28.72
C ALA A 38 -2.72 24.37 -27.85
N PRO A 39 -1.80 23.70 -27.12
CA PRO A 39 -2.16 22.69 -26.14
C PRO A 39 -3.14 23.25 -25.09
N GLY A 40 -4.34 22.69 -25.03
CA GLY A 40 -5.42 23.18 -24.15
C GLY A 40 -6.24 24.34 -24.72
N GLY A 41 -6.09 24.69 -26.00
CA GLY A 41 -6.91 25.67 -26.72
C GLY A 41 -6.58 27.13 -26.42
N ALA A 42 -5.52 27.40 -25.67
CA ALA A 42 -5.05 28.74 -25.35
C ALA A 42 -3.53 28.79 -25.12
N GLU A 43 -2.97 29.96 -25.38
CA GLU A 43 -1.57 30.31 -25.14
C GLU A 43 -1.47 31.54 -24.22
N ILE A 44 -0.29 31.74 -23.62
CA ILE A 44 0.02 32.95 -22.84
C ILE A 44 0.97 33.82 -23.65
N VAL A 45 0.54 35.06 -23.91
CA VAL A 45 1.43 36.13 -24.41
C VAL A 45 2.05 36.81 -23.19
N PRO A 46 3.36 36.66 -22.94
CA PRO A 46 3.97 37.14 -21.70
C PRO A 46 4.01 38.67 -21.64
N LYS A 47 3.71 39.21 -20.46
CA LYS A 47 3.96 40.61 -20.06
C LYS A 47 5.16 40.72 -19.13
N GLU A 48 5.52 39.63 -18.47
CA GLU A 48 6.66 39.52 -17.56
C GLU A 48 7.08 38.06 -17.46
N ILE A 49 8.40 37.81 -17.54
CA ILE A 49 9.01 36.51 -17.27
C ILE A 49 10.10 36.72 -16.23
N LYS A 50 10.04 35.96 -15.13
CA LYS A 50 11.09 35.92 -14.10
C LYS A 50 11.72 34.54 -14.10
N VAL A 51 13.03 34.47 -14.26
CA VAL A 51 13.79 33.26 -13.95
C VAL A 51 13.97 33.20 -12.44
N LEU A 52 13.24 32.29 -11.80
CA LEU A 52 13.29 32.12 -10.35
C LEU A 52 14.48 31.27 -9.92
N ASN A 53 14.78 30.23 -10.70
CA ASN A 53 15.94 29.39 -10.47
C ASN A 53 16.38 28.73 -11.78
N LYS A 54 17.68 28.80 -12.10
CA LYS A 54 18.23 28.23 -13.33
C LYS A 54 18.70 26.80 -13.09
N ALA A 55 18.35 25.88 -13.99
CA ALA A 55 18.81 24.50 -13.92
C ALA A 55 20.20 24.33 -14.54
N LYS A 56 21.03 23.49 -13.91
CA LYS A 56 22.32 23.06 -14.47
C LYS A 56 22.08 22.15 -15.69
N THR A 57 23.04 22.13 -16.60
CA THR A 57 23.04 21.27 -17.79
C THR A 57 24.38 20.52 -17.88
N PRO A 58 24.41 19.25 -18.31
CA PRO A 58 23.27 18.40 -18.68
C PRO A 58 22.43 17.98 -17.47
N LEU A 59 21.15 17.64 -17.70
CA LEU A 59 20.30 17.03 -16.66
C LEU A 59 20.73 15.57 -16.44
N PRO A 60 20.75 15.08 -15.19
CA PRO A 60 21.11 13.70 -14.89
C PRO A 60 19.99 12.70 -15.24
N LEU A 61 18.77 13.19 -15.50
CA LEU A 61 17.64 12.40 -15.98
C LEU A 61 16.77 13.22 -16.94
N ASP A 62 16.36 12.62 -18.06
CA ASP A 62 15.44 13.22 -19.04
C ASP A 62 13.98 13.13 -18.55
N VAL A 63 13.43 14.30 -18.18
CA VAL A 63 12.04 14.44 -17.71
C VAL A 63 11.02 14.23 -18.84
N SER A 64 11.42 14.41 -20.11
CA SER A 64 10.53 14.15 -21.25
C SER A 64 10.32 12.65 -21.50
N GLY A 65 11.25 11.82 -21.00
CA GLY A 65 11.22 10.37 -21.14
C GLY A 65 11.54 9.85 -22.54
N LYS A 66 12.09 10.69 -23.43
CA LYS A 66 12.56 10.27 -24.75
C LYS A 66 13.81 9.42 -24.64
N VAL A 67 14.69 9.76 -23.70
CA VAL A 67 15.84 8.93 -23.34
C VAL A 67 15.45 8.05 -22.16
N PRO A 68 15.43 6.72 -22.32
CA PRO A 68 15.14 5.81 -21.21
C PRO A 68 16.27 5.87 -20.18
N ALA A 69 15.90 5.80 -18.90
CA ALA A 69 16.82 5.62 -17.79
C ALA A 69 16.49 4.31 -17.09
N ASP A 70 17.52 3.62 -16.60
CA ASP A 70 17.33 2.42 -15.79
C ASP A 70 16.64 2.76 -14.46
N PHE A 71 16.14 1.71 -13.81
CA PHE A 71 15.38 1.84 -12.57
C PHE A 71 16.18 2.50 -11.44
N ASP A 72 17.45 2.14 -11.28
CA ASP A 72 18.28 2.67 -10.20
C ASP A 72 18.65 4.13 -10.41
N THR A 73 18.89 4.54 -11.66
CA THR A 73 19.09 5.95 -12.04
C THR A 73 17.84 6.78 -11.77
N ARG A 74 16.65 6.27 -12.11
CA ARG A 74 15.38 6.95 -11.81
C ARG A 74 15.18 7.18 -10.31
N LEU A 75 15.57 6.22 -9.48
CA LEU A 75 15.49 6.36 -8.02
C LEU A 75 16.59 7.25 -7.44
N ARG A 76 17.76 7.34 -8.08
CA ARG A 76 18.82 8.27 -7.66
C ARG A 76 18.41 9.71 -7.95
N GLU A 77 17.89 9.96 -9.15
CA GLU A 77 17.42 11.27 -9.61
C GLU A 77 15.92 11.45 -9.38
N ARG A 78 15.45 10.99 -8.20
CA ARG A 78 14.02 10.79 -7.94
C ARG A 78 13.18 12.04 -8.13
N VAL A 79 13.71 13.21 -7.79
CA VAL A 79 12.98 14.49 -7.98
C VAL A 79 12.69 14.76 -9.45
N LEU A 80 13.62 14.45 -10.36
CA LEU A 80 13.40 14.59 -11.81
C LEU A 80 12.48 13.49 -12.34
N ASP A 81 12.64 12.25 -11.86
CA ASP A 81 11.73 11.17 -12.22
C ASP A 81 10.27 11.50 -11.82
N LEU A 82 10.06 12.08 -10.64
CA LEU A 82 8.74 12.52 -10.17
C LEU A 82 8.15 13.70 -10.97
N ARG A 83 8.92 14.36 -11.84
CA ARG A 83 8.39 15.37 -12.77
C ARG A 83 7.86 14.76 -14.07
N ARG A 84 8.24 13.53 -14.39
CA ARG A 84 7.73 12.79 -15.56
C ARG A 84 6.22 12.58 -15.43
N ASN A 85 5.51 12.68 -16.54
CA ASN A 85 4.05 12.52 -16.57
C ASN A 85 3.58 11.17 -16.02
N GLU A 86 4.29 10.07 -16.33
CA GLU A 86 3.98 8.73 -15.82
C GLU A 86 4.12 8.64 -14.29
N SER A 87 5.22 9.16 -13.72
CA SER A 87 5.43 9.15 -12.27
C SER A 87 4.38 10.00 -11.55
N ARG A 88 4.08 11.19 -12.08
CA ARG A 88 3.00 12.05 -11.55
C ARG A 88 1.65 11.36 -11.60
N ALA A 89 1.35 10.65 -12.68
CA ALA A 89 0.11 9.90 -12.84
C ALA A 89 -0.04 8.81 -11.76
N MET A 90 1.03 8.04 -11.50
CA MET A 90 1.02 7.01 -10.44
C MET A 90 0.71 7.62 -9.07
N PHE A 91 1.39 8.70 -8.67
CA PHE A 91 1.19 9.29 -7.34
C PHE A 91 -0.14 10.04 -7.21
N ARG A 92 -0.69 10.56 -8.31
CA ARG A 92 -2.06 11.11 -8.33
C ARG A 92 -3.10 10.01 -8.12
N ILE A 93 -2.94 8.84 -8.76
CA ILE A 93 -3.79 7.67 -8.53
C ILE A 93 -3.71 7.21 -7.07
N ILE A 94 -2.52 7.10 -6.50
CA ILE A 94 -2.32 6.70 -5.09
C ILE A 94 -2.99 7.71 -4.14
N HIS A 95 -2.88 9.01 -4.41
CA HIS A 95 -3.55 10.04 -3.64
C HIS A 95 -5.08 9.88 -3.68
N VAL A 96 -5.67 9.63 -4.86
CA VAL A 96 -7.12 9.40 -5.00
C VAL A 96 -7.56 8.13 -4.29
N ALA A 97 -6.74 7.06 -4.37
CA ALA A 97 -6.99 5.82 -3.64
C ALA A 97 -7.03 6.04 -2.13
N LEU A 98 -6.04 6.75 -1.56
CA LEU A 98 -6.02 7.09 -0.13
C LEU A 98 -7.25 7.87 0.31
N LYS A 99 -7.69 8.85 -0.50
CA LYS A 99 -8.92 9.60 -0.23
C LYS A 99 -10.15 8.67 -0.22
N ALA A 100 -10.28 7.80 -1.21
CA ALA A 100 -11.38 6.85 -1.31
C ALA A 100 -11.42 5.84 -0.14
N ILE A 101 -10.25 5.38 0.33
CA ILE A 101 -10.14 4.51 1.50
C ILE A 101 -10.70 5.20 2.73
N ARG A 102 -10.20 6.41 3.06
CA ARG A 102 -10.65 7.18 4.23
C ARG A 102 -12.15 7.44 4.19
N GLU A 103 -12.65 7.98 3.07
CA GLU A 103 -14.08 8.27 2.89
C GLU A 103 -14.97 7.00 3.00
N THR A 104 -14.46 5.83 2.63
CA THR A 104 -15.22 4.57 2.76
C THR A 104 -15.28 4.11 4.21
N LEU A 105 -14.16 4.17 4.93
CA LEU A 105 -14.07 3.77 6.33
C LEU A 105 -14.85 4.73 7.25
N GLU A 106 -14.72 6.04 7.03
CA GLU A 106 -15.47 7.08 7.76
C GLU A 106 -16.98 6.92 7.59
N ARG A 107 -17.47 6.65 6.37
CA ARG A 107 -18.90 6.37 6.12
C ARG A 107 -19.39 5.11 6.84
N LYS A 108 -18.50 4.19 7.18
CA LYS A 108 -18.79 2.98 7.97
C LYS A 108 -18.61 3.21 9.48
N GLY A 109 -18.37 4.45 9.91
CA GLY A 109 -18.24 4.82 11.31
C GLY A 109 -16.90 4.46 11.93
N PHE A 110 -15.85 4.24 11.13
CA PHE A 110 -14.50 4.08 11.66
C PHE A 110 -13.90 5.45 12.01
N ILE A 111 -13.10 5.50 13.08
CA ILE A 111 -12.30 6.67 13.45
C ILE A 111 -10.83 6.47 13.07
N GLU A 112 -10.17 7.53 12.57
CA GLU A 112 -8.72 7.49 12.28
C GLU A 112 -7.95 7.61 13.59
N VAL A 113 -7.00 6.71 13.82
CA VAL A 113 -6.13 6.67 15.02
C VAL A 113 -4.66 6.60 14.62
N PHE A 114 -3.77 6.96 15.55
CA PHE A 114 -2.33 6.88 15.38
C PHE A 114 -1.69 6.15 16.54
N THR A 115 -0.98 5.06 16.25
CA THR A 115 -0.38 4.19 17.27
C THR A 115 1.15 4.35 17.32
N PRO A 116 1.81 4.05 18.45
CA PRO A 116 3.27 4.17 18.56
C PRO A 116 4.02 3.37 17.49
N LYS A 117 5.07 3.98 16.95
CA LYS A 117 5.96 3.36 15.94
C LYS A 117 7.29 2.85 16.50
N ILE A 118 7.59 3.21 17.74
CA ILE A 118 8.68 2.65 18.54
C ILE A 118 8.04 1.77 19.61
N ILE A 119 8.37 0.49 19.64
CA ILE A 119 7.76 -0.53 20.51
C ILE A 119 8.84 -1.28 21.30
N ALA A 120 8.48 -1.73 22.50
CA ALA A 120 9.41 -2.43 23.40
C ALA A 120 9.57 -3.93 23.07
N ALA A 121 8.60 -4.54 22.40
CA ALA A 121 8.59 -5.95 22.06
C ALA A 121 7.90 -6.18 20.71
N ALA A 122 8.25 -7.27 20.04
CA ALA A 122 7.65 -7.68 18.78
C ALA A 122 6.15 -7.95 18.92
N THR A 123 5.38 -7.60 17.89
CA THR A 123 3.97 -7.95 17.77
C THR A 123 3.77 -9.42 17.37
N GLU A 124 4.72 -10.00 16.65
CA GLU A 124 4.70 -11.37 16.12
C GLU A 124 6.07 -12.04 16.37
N GLY A 125 6.05 -13.29 16.85
CA GLY A 125 7.26 -14.04 17.12
C GLY A 125 8.08 -14.31 15.85
N GLY A 126 9.41 -14.16 15.92
CA GLY A 126 10.31 -14.50 14.81
C GLY A 126 10.38 -13.48 13.66
N ALA A 127 9.70 -12.34 13.78
CA ALA A 127 9.73 -11.31 12.75
C ALA A 127 11.00 -10.45 12.83
N ASN A 128 11.65 -10.21 11.68
CA ASN A 128 12.84 -9.36 11.61
C ASN A 128 12.48 -7.89 11.88
N LEU A 129 12.84 -7.39 13.05
CA LEU A 129 12.59 -6.00 13.47
C LEU A 129 13.84 -5.13 13.29
N PHE A 130 13.63 -3.84 13.06
CA PHE A 130 14.72 -2.87 13.12
C PHE A 130 14.93 -2.42 14.58
N PRO A 131 16.10 -2.67 15.19
CA PRO A 131 16.40 -2.19 16.52
C PRO A 131 16.62 -0.67 16.52
N VAL A 132 16.19 -0.03 17.60
CA VAL A 132 16.32 1.42 17.86
C VAL A 132 16.83 1.59 19.28
N ILE A 133 17.84 2.44 19.45
CA ILE A 133 18.29 2.84 20.79
C ILE A 133 17.39 3.96 21.30
N TYR A 134 16.56 3.66 22.29
CA TYR A 134 15.60 4.57 22.89
C TYR A 134 16.01 4.92 24.32
N PHE A 135 16.71 6.05 24.49
CA PHE A 135 17.18 6.56 25.79
C PHE A 135 17.95 5.51 26.63
N GLY A 136 18.87 4.78 25.99
CA GLY A 136 19.65 3.72 26.65
C GLY A 136 18.92 2.38 26.81
N LYS A 137 17.72 2.24 26.24
CA LYS A 137 16.99 0.98 26.13
C LYS A 137 16.97 0.51 24.68
N GLU A 138 16.93 -0.80 24.48
CA GLU A 138 16.62 -1.37 23.17
C GLU A 138 15.12 -1.32 22.93
N ALA A 139 14.73 -0.82 21.76
CA ALA A 139 13.37 -0.78 21.25
C ALA A 139 13.38 -1.17 19.77
N PHE A 140 12.21 -1.20 19.14
CA PHE A 140 12.07 -1.64 17.74
C PHE A 140 11.11 -0.75 16.97
N LEU A 141 11.31 -0.64 15.65
CA LEU A 141 10.30 -0.07 14.77
C LEU A 141 9.14 -1.06 14.56
N ALA A 142 7.91 -0.55 14.61
CA ALA A 142 6.71 -1.37 14.50
C ALA A 142 6.50 -1.91 13.08
N GLN A 143 6.23 -3.22 12.97
CA GLN A 143 5.87 -3.89 11.71
C GLN A 143 4.38 -3.75 11.36
N SER A 144 3.56 -3.48 12.37
CA SER A 144 2.12 -3.39 12.29
C SER A 144 1.59 -2.72 13.56
N PRO A 145 0.45 -2.00 13.49
CA PRO A 145 -0.23 -1.50 14.68
C PRO A 145 -1.07 -2.57 15.42
N GLN A 146 -0.97 -3.85 15.03
CA GLN A 146 -1.81 -4.98 15.47
C GLN A 146 -2.22 -4.94 16.95
N LEU A 147 -1.25 -5.01 17.86
CA LEU A 147 -1.56 -5.06 19.29
C LEU A 147 -2.28 -3.79 19.77
N TYR A 148 -1.99 -2.62 19.20
CA TYR A 148 -2.64 -1.37 19.60
C TYR A 148 -4.04 -1.23 19.01
N LYS A 149 -4.26 -1.60 17.75
CA LYS A 149 -5.58 -1.49 17.11
C LYS A 149 -6.62 -2.43 17.75
N GLU A 150 -6.21 -3.60 18.23
CA GLU A 150 -7.06 -4.50 19.03
C GLU A 150 -7.50 -3.84 20.34
N LEU A 151 -6.58 -3.21 21.08
CA LEU A 151 -6.92 -2.49 22.32
C LEU A 151 -7.84 -1.30 22.06
N LEU A 152 -7.60 -0.57 20.97
CA LEU A 152 -8.41 0.57 20.59
C LEU A 152 -9.79 0.16 20.10
N ALA A 153 -9.95 -0.99 19.44
CA ALA A 153 -11.26 -1.54 19.10
C ALA A 153 -12.08 -1.86 20.36
N GLY A 154 -11.44 -2.27 21.46
CA GLY A 154 -12.10 -2.42 22.76
C GLY A 154 -12.64 -1.12 23.37
N ALA A 155 -12.18 0.05 22.90
CA ALA A 155 -12.59 1.36 23.42
C ALA A 155 -13.46 2.16 22.44
N PHE A 156 -13.15 2.08 21.14
CA PHE A 156 -13.76 2.90 20.09
C PHE A 156 -14.59 2.09 19.10
N GLU A 157 -14.67 0.78 19.29
CA GLU A 157 -15.30 -0.21 18.43
C GLU A 157 -14.68 -0.31 17.03
N ARG A 158 -14.63 0.76 16.25
CA ARG A 158 -14.18 0.77 14.85
C ARG A 158 -13.05 1.76 14.64
N VAL A 159 -11.84 1.28 14.43
CA VAL A 159 -10.64 2.11 14.24
C VAL A 159 -9.92 1.78 12.95
N PHE A 160 -9.35 2.80 12.32
CA PHE A 160 -8.42 2.61 11.21
C PHE A 160 -7.17 3.47 11.35
N GLU A 161 -6.08 3.01 10.77
CA GLU A 161 -4.82 3.74 10.73
C GLU A 161 -4.20 3.62 9.33
N ILE A 162 -3.66 4.73 8.81
CA ILE A 162 -2.82 4.74 7.62
C ILE A 162 -1.47 5.32 8.00
N ALA A 163 -0.48 4.44 8.22
CA ALA A 163 0.79 4.86 8.79
C ALA A 163 1.98 4.02 8.28
N PRO A 164 3.21 4.51 8.44
CA PRO A 164 4.40 3.74 8.19
C PRO A 164 4.53 2.52 9.11
N ALA A 165 5.07 1.45 8.55
CA ALA A 165 5.50 0.24 9.21
C ALA A 165 6.83 -0.22 8.59
N TRP A 166 7.61 -1.00 9.36
CA TRP A 166 8.93 -1.45 8.93
C TRP A 166 9.12 -2.94 9.14
N ARG A 167 9.74 -3.61 8.17
CA ARG A 167 10.13 -5.03 8.26
C ARG A 167 11.58 -5.18 7.84
N ALA A 168 12.43 -5.75 8.69
CA ALA A 168 13.82 -6.02 8.37
C ALA A 168 13.98 -7.37 7.63
N GLU A 169 13.07 -7.66 6.69
CA GLU A 169 13.15 -8.86 5.87
C GLU A 169 14.36 -8.77 4.93
N GLU A 170 15.14 -9.85 4.82
CA GLU A 170 16.25 -9.96 3.86
C GLU A 170 15.78 -10.32 2.44
N SER A 171 14.57 -9.87 2.07
CA SER A 171 13.94 -10.15 0.79
C SER A 171 14.28 -9.06 -0.24
N ASP A 172 14.73 -9.45 -1.42
CA ASP A 172 15.01 -8.53 -2.55
C ASP A 172 14.02 -8.71 -3.71
N THR A 173 12.78 -9.11 -3.42
CA THR A 173 11.77 -9.28 -4.48
C THR A 173 11.15 -7.93 -4.88
N PRO A 174 10.48 -7.85 -6.05
CA PRO A 174 9.79 -6.63 -6.50
C PRO A 174 8.60 -6.19 -5.63
N TYR A 175 8.25 -6.93 -4.59
CA TYR A 175 7.04 -6.72 -3.78
C TYR A 175 7.31 -6.43 -2.30
N HIS A 176 8.59 -6.39 -1.89
CA HIS A 176 8.99 -6.12 -0.50
C HIS A 176 9.75 -4.80 -0.39
N LEU A 177 9.39 -4.05 0.65
CA LEU A 177 10.05 -2.84 1.10
C LEU A 177 10.36 -3.00 2.59
N ALA A 178 11.49 -2.44 3.02
CA ALA A 178 11.84 -2.37 4.43
C ALA A 178 11.01 -1.34 5.20
N GLU A 179 10.54 -0.28 4.52
CA GLU A 179 9.61 0.73 5.01
C GLU A 179 8.42 0.81 4.05
N PHE A 180 7.20 0.68 4.57
CA PHE A 180 5.98 0.71 3.77
C PHE A 180 4.84 1.37 4.53
N ILE A 181 3.84 1.86 3.78
CA ILE A 181 2.59 2.36 4.37
C ILE A 181 1.59 1.21 4.45
N SER A 182 1.12 0.93 5.66
CA SER A 182 0.03 -0.01 5.91
C SER A 182 -1.28 0.76 6.11
N VAL A 183 -2.36 0.18 5.59
CA VAL A 183 -3.75 0.59 5.86
C VAL A 183 -4.33 -0.50 6.74
N ASP A 184 -4.61 -0.16 7.99
CA ASP A 184 -5.07 -1.11 9.00
C ASP A 184 -6.47 -0.74 9.48
N ILE A 185 -7.30 -1.76 9.70
CA ILE A 185 -8.55 -1.61 10.45
C ILE A 185 -8.62 -2.64 11.57
N GLU A 186 -9.39 -2.31 12.60
CA GLU A 186 -9.90 -3.26 13.58
C GLU A 186 -11.31 -2.84 13.99
N ALA A 187 -12.22 -3.82 14.10
CA ALA A 187 -13.63 -3.60 14.39
C ALA A 187 -14.15 -4.60 15.43
N ALA A 188 -14.69 -4.08 16.53
CA ALA A 188 -15.41 -4.83 17.55
C ALA A 188 -16.78 -5.30 17.04
N PHE A 189 -17.28 -6.36 17.67
CA PHE A 189 -18.54 -7.03 17.36
C PHE A 189 -18.64 -7.52 15.91
N MET A 190 -17.50 -7.86 15.31
CA MET A 190 -17.37 -8.36 13.94
C MET A 190 -16.49 -9.61 13.89
N ASN A 191 -16.72 -10.44 12.88
CA ASN A 191 -15.84 -11.57 12.54
C ASN A 191 -15.14 -11.33 11.19
N TYR A 192 -14.32 -12.30 10.76
CA TYR A 192 -13.57 -12.22 9.51
C TYR A 192 -14.44 -12.05 8.26
N GLU A 193 -15.64 -12.63 8.21
CA GLU A 193 -16.59 -12.44 7.11
C GLU A 193 -17.09 -10.99 7.02
N ASP A 194 -17.34 -10.35 8.15
CA ASP A 194 -17.77 -8.95 8.20
C ASP A 194 -16.65 -8.01 7.72
N VAL A 195 -15.43 -8.21 8.20
CA VAL A 195 -14.30 -7.36 7.79
C VAL A 195 -13.82 -7.65 6.37
N MET A 196 -14.03 -8.86 5.83
CA MET A 196 -13.86 -9.16 4.41
C MET A 196 -14.82 -8.34 3.56
N LYS A 197 -16.11 -8.23 3.92
CA LYS A 197 -17.08 -7.37 3.20
C LYS A 197 -16.66 -5.89 3.23
N ILE A 198 -16.11 -5.43 4.35
CA ILE A 198 -15.58 -4.07 4.45
C ILE A 198 -14.39 -3.89 3.48
N LEU A 199 -13.48 -4.86 3.43
CA LEU A 199 -12.33 -4.83 2.53
C LEU A 199 -12.76 -4.86 1.05
N GLU A 200 -13.72 -5.72 0.70
CA GLU A 200 -14.35 -5.78 -0.63
C GLU A 200 -14.88 -4.41 -1.07
N GLU A 201 -15.65 -3.74 -0.20
CA GLU A 201 -16.20 -2.42 -0.46
C GLU A 201 -15.12 -1.34 -0.58
N VAL A 202 -14.05 -1.40 0.25
CA VAL A 202 -12.91 -0.48 0.15
C VAL A 202 -12.24 -0.61 -1.21
N VAL A 203 -11.89 -1.83 -1.63
CA VAL A 203 -11.23 -2.06 -2.92
C VAL A 203 -12.13 -1.66 -4.09
N TYR A 204 -13.42 -2.02 -4.04
CA TYR A 204 -14.41 -1.62 -5.05
C TYR A 204 -14.51 -0.09 -5.17
N ASN A 205 -14.66 0.62 -4.05
CA ASN A 205 -14.79 2.07 -4.05
C ASN A 205 -13.51 2.77 -4.51
N VAL A 206 -12.33 2.24 -4.18
CA VAL A 206 -11.05 2.74 -4.68
C VAL A 206 -10.98 2.60 -6.21
N ILE A 207 -11.24 1.42 -6.75
CA ILE A 207 -11.20 1.18 -8.20
C ILE A 207 -12.20 2.10 -8.92
N LYS A 208 -13.43 2.20 -8.40
CA LYS A 208 -14.45 3.10 -8.93
C LYS A 208 -13.99 4.55 -8.90
N ARG A 209 -13.45 5.04 -7.77
CA ARG A 209 -13.01 6.43 -7.63
C ARG A 209 -11.84 6.77 -8.55
N VAL A 210 -10.90 5.85 -8.72
CA VAL A 210 -9.78 6.02 -9.66
C VAL A 210 -10.30 6.02 -11.11
N LYS A 211 -11.27 5.16 -11.45
CA LYS A 211 -11.91 5.17 -12.78
C LYS A 211 -12.56 6.51 -13.08
N ASP A 212 -13.27 7.08 -12.11
CA ASP A 212 -14.02 8.33 -12.26
C ASP A 212 -13.12 9.58 -12.26
N GLU A 213 -12.10 9.64 -11.41
CA GLU A 213 -11.26 10.84 -11.21
C GLU A 213 -9.88 10.81 -11.89
N CYS A 214 -9.41 9.66 -12.37
CA CYS A 214 -8.04 9.49 -12.88
C CYS A 214 -7.97 8.99 -14.33
N SER A 215 -8.98 9.28 -15.16
CA SER A 215 -9.02 8.86 -16.56
C SER A 215 -7.84 9.36 -17.39
N TYR A 216 -7.35 10.58 -17.12
CA TYR A 216 -6.16 11.13 -17.76
C TYR A 216 -4.89 10.37 -17.36
N GLU A 217 -4.72 10.10 -16.06
CA GLU A 217 -3.58 9.37 -15.51
C GLU A 217 -3.55 7.92 -16.02
N LEU A 218 -4.69 7.23 -16.05
CA LEU A 218 -4.81 5.87 -16.61
C LEU A 218 -4.44 5.83 -18.10
N LYS A 219 -4.86 6.84 -18.86
CA LYS A 219 -4.48 6.99 -20.28
C LYS A 219 -2.97 7.20 -20.44
N LEU A 220 -2.34 8.01 -19.59
CA LEU A 220 -0.88 8.19 -19.60
C LEU A 220 -0.14 6.89 -19.30
N LEU A 221 -0.64 6.10 -18.35
CA LEU A 221 -0.06 4.80 -17.98
C LEU A 221 -0.40 3.67 -18.96
N LYS A 222 -1.31 3.91 -19.91
CA LYS A 222 -1.85 2.89 -20.82
C LYS A 222 -2.38 1.68 -20.05
N HIS A 223 -3.06 1.95 -18.93
CA HIS A 223 -3.52 0.93 -18.00
C HIS A 223 -5.04 0.89 -17.93
N GLU A 224 -5.60 -0.30 -18.04
CA GLU A 224 -7.01 -0.57 -17.80
C GLU A 224 -7.18 -1.16 -16.40
N LEU A 225 -8.10 -0.57 -15.64
CA LEU A 225 -8.38 -1.06 -14.29
C LEU A 225 -9.02 -2.45 -14.36
N PRO A 226 -8.66 -3.37 -13.45
CA PRO A 226 -9.30 -4.67 -13.37
C PRO A 226 -10.79 -4.53 -13.06
N GLU A 227 -11.59 -5.39 -13.68
CA GLU A 227 -12.99 -5.54 -13.31
C GLU A 227 -13.11 -6.08 -11.89
N ILE A 228 -14.11 -5.59 -11.16
CA ILE A 228 -14.41 -6.03 -9.80
C ILE A 228 -15.92 -6.18 -9.65
N THR A 229 -16.33 -7.39 -9.33
CA THR A 229 -17.74 -7.75 -9.05
C THR A 229 -17.79 -8.28 -7.63
N LEU A 230 -18.72 -7.74 -6.84
CA LEU A 230 -18.92 -8.17 -5.46
C LEU A 230 -20.10 -9.16 -5.38
N PRO A 231 -20.06 -10.14 -4.45
CA PRO A 231 -18.94 -10.46 -3.57
C PRO A 231 -17.75 -11.07 -4.31
N LEU A 232 -16.53 -10.90 -3.79
CA LEU A 232 -15.34 -11.53 -4.35
C LEU A 232 -15.38 -13.04 -4.09
N ARG A 233 -14.78 -13.81 -4.99
CA ARG A 233 -14.64 -15.26 -4.81
C ARG A 233 -13.84 -15.57 -3.55
N ARG A 234 -14.39 -16.45 -2.72
CA ARG A 234 -13.75 -17.01 -1.53
C ARG A 234 -13.29 -18.43 -1.85
N VAL A 235 -11.99 -18.69 -1.73
CA VAL A 235 -11.38 -20.00 -1.94
C VAL A 235 -10.91 -20.49 -0.58
N ARG A 236 -11.39 -21.64 -0.11
CA ARG A 236 -10.86 -22.21 1.14
C ARG A 236 -9.42 -22.65 0.92
N TYR A 237 -8.55 -22.53 1.92
CA TYR A 237 -7.16 -23.02 1.82
C TYR A 237 -7.11 -24.49 1.37
N ALA A 238 -7.97 -25.35 1.92
CA ALA A 238 -8.05 -26.76 1.51
C ALA A 238 -8.39 -26.93 0.01
N GLU A 239 -9.31 -26.11 -0.50
CA GLU A 239 -9.65 -26.08 -1.94
C GLU A 239 -8.46 -25.58 -2.77
N ALA A 240 -7.73 -24.57 -2.30
CA ALA A 240 -6.54 -24.07 -2.98
C ALA A 240 -5.46 -25.16 -3.08
N ILE A 241 -5.24 -25.95 -2.03
CA ILE A 241 -4.32 -27.09 -2.03
C ILE A 241 -4.76 -28.17 -3.03
N GLU A 242 -6.05 -28.50 -3.09
CA GLU A 242 -6.59 -29.44 -4.07
C GLU A 242 -6.38 -28.97 -5.52
N ILE A 243 -6.64 -27.69 -5.79
CA ILE A 243 -6.39 -27.08 -7.11
C ILE A 243 -4.90 -27.19 -7.45
N LEU A 244 -4.00 -26.84 -6.53
CA LEU A 244 -2.55 -26.89 -6.75
C LEU A 244 -2.07 -28.32 -7.05
N ARG A 245 -2.52 -29.30 -6.25
CA ARG A 245 -2.20 -30.72 -6.46
C ARG A 245 -2.72 -31.24 -7.80
N SER A 246 -3.92 -30.84 -8.21
CA SER A 246 -4.47 -31.20 -9.52
C SER A 246 -3.64 -30.68 -10.70
N LYS A 247 -2.77 -29.69 -10.45
CA LYS A 247 -1.84 -29.09 -11.42
C LYS A 247 -0.40 -29.59 -11.24
N GLY A 248 -0.18 -30.61 -10.42
CA GLY A 248 1.13 -31.22 -10.22
C GLY A 248 2.06 -30.43 -9.29
N VAL A 249 1.52 -29.50 -8.48
CA VAL A 249 2.28 -28.85 -7.41
C VAL A 249 2.29 -29.76 -6.18
N ASP A 250 3.50 -30.11 -5.72
CA ASP A 250 3.69 -30.88 -4.50
C ASP A 250 3.60 -29.95 -3.28
N ILE A 251 2.47 -30.00 -2.57
CA ILE A 251 2.21 -29.18 -1.39
C ILE A 251 1.29 -29.90 -0.40
N SER A 252 1.60 -29.78 0.89
CA SER A 252 0.85 -30.37 1.99
C SER A 252 -0.04 -29.35 2.70
N ILE A 253 -1.10 -29.86 3.34
CA ILE A 253 -1.89 -29.05 4.27
C ILE A 253 -0.99 -28.63 5.43
N GLY A 254 -1.04 -27.36 5.80
CA GLY A 254 -0.19 -26.77 6.84
C GLY A 254 1.02 -26.02 6.30
N GLU A 255 1.32 -26.14 5.00
CA GLU A 255 2.35 -25.34 4.34
C GLU A 255 1.78 -23.97 3.90
N ASP A 256 2.64 -22.95 3.91
CA ASP A 256 2.29 -21.62 3.40
C ASP A 256 2.27 -21.59 1.86
N LEU A 257 1.52 -20.65 1.26
CA LEU A 257 1.43 -20.51 -0.20
C LEU A 257 2.39 -19.43 -0.69
N GLY A 258 3.54 -19.86 -1.21
CA GLY A 258 4.52 -18.98 -1.82
C GLY A 258 4.08 -18.37 -3.15
N THR A 259 4.91 -17.48 -3.69
CA THR A 259 4.66 -16.85 -5.00
C THR A 259 4.51 -17.86 -6.15
N PRO A 260 5.31 -18.94 -6.25
CA PRO A 260 5.11 -19.95 -7.31
C PRO A 260 3.72 -20.60 -7.27
N GLU A 261 3.26 -20.96 -6.07
CA GLU A 261 1.97 -21.60 -5.82
C GLU A 261 0.84 -20.62 -6.15
N LEU A 262 0.91 -19.39 -5.63
CA LEU A 262 -0.08 -18.34 -5.91
C LEU A 262 -0.18 -17.99 -7.40
N ARG A 263 0.91 -18.12 -8.17
CA ARG A 263 0.89 -17.96 -9.64
C ARG A 263 0.13 -19.07 -10.35
N VAL A 264 0.24 -20.31 -9.88
CA VAL A 264 -0.53 -21.44 -10.41
C VAL A 264 -2.00 -21.27 -10.03
N LEU A 265 -2.28 -20.99 -8.76
CA LEU A 265 -3.63 -20.79 -8.25
C LEU A 265 -4.36 -19.66 -9.00
N ALA A 266 -3.72 -18.50 -9.18
CA ALA A 266 -4.31 -17.36 -9.88
C ALA A 266 -4.74 -17.67 -11.32
N LYS A 267 -4.01 -18.56 -12.02
CA LYS A 267 -4.37 -18.99 -13.39
C LYS A 267 -5.65 -19.84 -13.42
N GLU A 268 -5.89 -20.60 -12.36
CA GLU A 268 -7.05 -21.48 -12.23
C GLU A 268 -8.29 -20.72 -11.72
N ILE A 269 -8.10 -19.76 -10.81
CA ILE A 269 -9.19 -18.94 -10.27
C ILE A 269 -9.80 -18.02 -11.34
N LYS A 270 -8.99 -17.50 -12.27
CA LYS A 270 -9.40 -16.64 -13.41
C LYS A 270 -10.12 -15.34 -13.04
N GLU A 271 -10.18 -14.99 -11.75
CA GLU A 271 -10.67 -13.70 -11.27
C GLU A 271 -9.48 -12.83 -10.84
N PRO A 272 -9.53 -11.51 -11.10
CA PRO A 272 -8.43 -10.61 -10.74
C PRO A 272 -8.27 -10.50 -9.23
N PHE A 273 -9.36 -10.52 -8.47
CA PHE A 273 -9.37 -10.44 -7.01
C PHE A 273 -10.10 -11.64 -6.42
N TYR A 274 -9.53 -12.24 -5.38
CA TYR A 274 -10.15 -13.34 -4.65
C TYR A 274 -9.55 -13.44 -3.24
N PHE A 275 -10.32 -14.02 -2.32
CA PHE A 275 -9.84 -14.37 -0.99
C PHE A 275 -9.35 -15.81 -0.96
N ILE A 276 -8.28 -16.04 -0.20
CA ILE A 276 -7.96 -17.35 0.34
C ILE A 276 -8.32 -17.31 1.81
N ILE A 277 -9.27 -18.15 2.23
CA ILE A 277 -9.85 -18.15 3.59
C ILE A 277 -9.54 -19.46 4.32
N ASP A 278 -9.80 -19.49 5.62
CA ASP A 278 -9.74 -20.68 6.45
C ASP A 278 -8.33 -21.30 6.46
N TRP A 279 -7.29 -20.50 6.70
CA TRP A 279 -5.91 -20.98 6.73
C TRP A 279 -5.64 -21.88 7.94
N PRO A 280 -4.66 -22.80 7.84
CA PRO A 280 -4.22 -23.60 8.98
C PRO A 280 -3.86 -22.71 10.17
N THR A 281 -4.40 -23.03 11.35
CA THR A 281 -4.16 -22.28 12.59
C THR A 281 -2.67 -22.21 12.94
N ALA A 282 -1.90 -23.25 12.58
CA ALA A 282 -0.46 -23.29 12.84
C ALA A 282 0.35 -22.25 12.06
N THR A 283 -0.12 -21.82 10.88
CA THR A 283 0.60 -20.85 10.03
C THR A 283 0.24 -19.40 10.33
N LYS A 284 -0.84 -19.16 11.08
CA LYS A 284 -1.32 -17.81 11.39
C LYS A 284 -0.89 -17.34 12.79
N PRO A 285 -0.74 -16.02 13.00
CA PRO A 285 -0.29 -15.47 14.28
C PRO A 285 -1.15 -15.88 15.49
N PHE A 286 -0.55 -15.85 16.69
CA PHE A 286 -1.21 -16.31 17.93
C PHE A 286 -2.54 -15.63 18.23
N TYR A 287 -2.76 -14.41 17.74
CA TYR A 287 -3.96 -13.62 17.98
C TYR A 287 -5.14 -14.00 17.06
N ILE A 288 -4.92 -14.81 16.03
CA ILE A 288 -5.98 -15.26 15.11
C ILE A 288 -6.81 -16.38 15.74
N LYS A 289 -8.14 -16.24 15.70
CA LYS A 289 -9.10 -17.21 16.26
C LYS A 289 -9.11 -18.52 15.45
N PRO A 290 -8.83 -19.68 16.08
CA PRO A 290 -9.13 -20.99 15.50
C PRO A 290 -10.64 -21.16 15.28
N LYS A 291 -11.06 -21.89 14.25
CA LYS A 291 -12.48 -22.20 14.05
C LYS A 291 -13.00 -23.07 15.19
N ASP A 292 -14.24 -22.85 15.59
CA ASP A 292 -14.84 -23.56 16.74
C ASP A 292 -15.15 -25.03 16.42
N ASP A 293 -15.49 -25.33 15.16
CA ASP A 293 -15.83 -26.66 14.65
C ASP A 293 -14.60 -27.48 14.21
N ASN A 294 -13.58 -26.81 13.67
CA ASN A 294 -12.31 -27.43 13.30
C ASN A 294 -11.10 -26.54 13.64
N PRO A 295 -10.52 -26.66 14.86
CA PRO A 295 -9.40 -25.84 15.31
C PRO A 295 -8.10 -25.99 14.51
N GLU A 296 -7.99 -26.99 13.63
CA GLU A 296 -6.87 -27.11 12.68
C GLU A 296 -6.82 -25.90 11.73
N PHE A 297 -7.98 -25.32 11.42
CA PHE A 297 -8.13 -24.11 10.61
C PHE A 297 -8.55 -22.92 11.45
N SER A 298 -8.35 -21.73 10.91
CA SER A 298 -8.56 -20.46 11.59
C SER A 298 -9.51 -19.54 10.82
N GLU A 299 -10.15 -18.62 11.53
CA GLU A 299 -10.97 -17.56 10.93
C GLU A 299 -10.06 -16.46 10.38
N SER A 300 -9.30 -16.78 9.34
CA SER A 300 -8.35 -15.87 8.69
C SER A 300 -8.52 -15.87 7.18
N PHE A 301 -8.01 -14.81 6.56
CA PHE A 301 -8.05 -14.63 5.12
C PHE A 301 -6.89 -13.81 4.61
N ASP A 302 -6.58 -14.02 3.33
CA ASP A 302 -5.68 -13.18 2.54
C ASP A 302 -6.43 -12.73 1.27
N LEU A 303 -6.47 -11.42 1.02
CA LEU A 303 -6.98 -10.86 -0.22
C LEU A 303 -5.86 -10.84 -1.26
N ASN A 304 -6.08 -11.49 -2.38
CA ASN A 304 -5.12 -11.58 -3.47
C ASN A 304 -5.59 -10.77 -4.68
N PHE A 305 -4.63 -10.10 -5.34
CA PHE A 305 -4.75 -9.66 -6.73
C PHE A 305 -3.86 -10.54 -7.61
N LYS A 306 -4.47 -11.42 -8.39
CA LYS A 306 -3.77 -12.52 -9.09
C LYS A 306 -2.91 -13.31 -8.09
N HIS A 307 -1.59 -13.28 -8.24
CA HIS A 307 -0.64 -14.00 -7.39
C HIS A 307 -0.05 -13.15 -6.25
N LEU A 308 -0.50 -11.90 -6.10
CA LEU A 308 0.01 -10.97 -5.10
C LEU A 308 -0.99 -10.78 -3.98
N GLU A 309 -0.60 -11.13 -2.76
CA GLU A 309 -1.34 -10.78 -1.55
C GLU A 309 -1.35 -9.26 -1.34
N LEU A 310 -2.53 -8.66 -1.28
CA LEU A 310 -2.74 -7.24 -0.99
C LEU A 310 -2.95 -6.96 0.49
N ALA A 311 -3.70 -7.84 1.17
CA ALA A 311 -4.08 -7.69 2.55
C ALA A 311 -4.21 -9.04 3.25
N SER A 312 -3.98 -9.05 4.56
CA SER A 312 -4.21 -10.20 5.43
C SER A 312 -5.02 -9.81 6.65
N GLY A 313 -5.89 -10.69 7.12
CA GLY A 313 -6.80 -10.40 8.23
C GLY A 313 -7.45 -11.64 8.84
N GLY A 314 -8.31 -11.39 9.82
CA GLY A 314 -9.05 -12.46 10.49
C GLY A 314 -9.77 -12.02 11.76
N THR A 315 -10.55 -12.93 12.32
CA THR A 315 -11.16 -12.78 13.65
C THR A 315 -10.08 -12.95 14.70
N ARG A 316 -10.12 -12.12 15.75
CA ARG A 316 -9.17 -12.17 16.85
C ARG A 316 -9.68 -12.99 18.01
N ILE A 317 -8.74 -13.52 18.77
CA ILE A 317 -9.02 -14.16 20.04
C ILE A 317 -9.25 -13.09 21.09
N HIS A 318 -10.48 -12.96 21.58
CA HIS A 318 -10.85 -12.02 22.63
C HIS A 318 -10.83 -12.65 24.05
N LYS A 319 -10.54 -13.96 24.16
CA LYS A 319 -10.42 -14.67 25.44
C LYS A 319 -8.95 -14.83 25.84
N LYS A 320 -8.58 -14.28 27.00
CA LYS A 320 -7.19 -14.23 27.48
C LYS A 320 -6.55 -15.61 27.61
N GLU A 321 -7.28 -16.61 28.10
CA GLU A 321 -6.76 -17.96 28.32
C GLU A 321 -6.33 -18.60 27.00
N LEU A 322 -7.14 -18.41 25.95
CA LEU A 322 -6.84 -18.92 24.62
C LEU A 322 -5.68 -18.15 23.97
N LEU A 323 -5.61 -16.82 24.13
CA LEU A 323 -4.45 -16.03 23.69
C LEU A 323 -3.14 -16.52 24.34
N ILE A 324 -3.15 -16.74 25.66
CA ILE A 324 -1.99 -17.24 26.40
C ILE A 324 -1.59 -18.63 25.91
N LYS A 325 -2.57 -19.51 25.63
CA LYS A 325 -2.32 -20.84 25.06
C LYS A 325 -1.62 -20.72 23.70
N ARG A 326 -2.15 -19.89 22.80
CA ARG A 326 -1.59 -19.67 21.45
C ARG A 326 -0.20 -19.04 21.46
N LEU A 327 0.06 -18.09 22.37
CA LEU A 327 1.40 -17.54 22.58
C LEU A 327 2.41 -18.64 22.91
N LYS A 328 2.06 -19.53 23.85
CA LYS A 328 2.92 -20.65 24.25
C LYS A 328 3.13 -21.66 23.12
N GLU A 329 2.09 -21.95 22.33
CA GLU A 329 2.19 -22.82 21.15
C GLU A 329 3.18 -22.30 20.10
N GLN A 330 3.33 -20.98 19.98
CA GLN A 330 4.31 -20.33 19.09
C GLN A 330 5.66 -20.05 19.75
N GLY A 331 5.91 -20.62 20.95
CA GLY A 331 7.17 -20.42 21.68
C GLY A 331 7.36 -19.01 22.26
N LEU A 332 6.31 -18.21 22.33
CA LEU A 332 6.35 -16.84 22.86
C LEU A 332 6.07 -16.82 24.37
N ASN A 333 6.77 -15.94 25.08
CA ASN A 333 6.58 -15.76 26.51
C ASN A 333 5.42 -14.79 26.79
N PRO A 334 4.29 -15.24 27.38
CA PRO A 334 3.15 -14.37 27.67
C PRO A 334 3.49 -13.17 28.58
N ALA A 335 4.50 -13.28 29.44
CA ALA A 335 4.93 -12.18 30.31
C ALA A 335 5.39 -10.95 29.51
N SER A 336 6.00 -11.15 28.33
CA SER A 336 6.41 -10.07 27.43
C SER A 336 5.23 -9.30 26.83
N PHE A 337 4.04 -9.89 26.85
CA PHE A 337 2.80 -9.30 26.34
C PHE A 337 1.89 -8.80 27.47
N GLY A 338 2.39 -8.66 28.71
CA GLY A 338 1.58 -8.23 29.85
C GLY A 338 0.88 -6.88 29.65
N PHE A 339 1.50 -5.96 28.90
CA PHE A 339 0.90 -4.67 28.55
C PHE A 339 -0.34 -4.80 27.64
N PHE A 340 -0.43 -5.88 26.87
CA PHE A 340 -1.52 -6.20 25.94
C PHE A 340 -2.55 -7.11 26.60
N LEU A 341 -2.11 -8.23 27.19
CA LEU A 341 -2.97 -9.27 27.76
C LEU A 341 -3.84 -8.77 28.92
N LYS A 342 -3.37 -7.80 29.71
CA LYS A 342 -4.12 -7.29 30.88
C LYS A 342 -5.47 -6.68 30.49
N TRP A 343 -5.61 -6.17 29.27
CA TRP A 343 -6.84 -5.50 28.85
C TRP A 343 -7.98 -6.48 28.55
N PHE A 344 -7.65 -7.74 28.29
CA PHE A 344 -8.62 -8.81 28.09
C PHE A 344 -9.32 -9.24 29.39
N ASP A 345 -8.78 -8.86 30.56
CA ASP A 345 -9.44 -9.08 31.86
C ASP A 345 -10.62 -8.13 32.10
N TYR A 346 -10.70 -7.01 31.36
CA TYR A 346 -11.64 -5.92 31.60
C TYR A 346 -12.70 -5.78 30.51
N GLY A 347 -13.09 -6.90 29.89
CA GLY A 347 -14.20 -6.96 28.93
C GLY A 347 -13.81 -6.60 27.49
N MET A 348 -12.88 -7.36 26.90
CA MET A 348 -12.57 -7.22 25.47
C MET A 348 -13.68 -7.87 24.61
N PRO A 349 -14.33 -7.13 23.69
CA PRO A 349 -15.34 -7.71 22.82
C PRO A 349 -14.72 -8.63 21.75
N PRO A 350 -15.51 -9.54 21.14
CA PRO A 350 -15.11 -10.16 19.88
C PRO A 350 -14.80 -9.08 18.85
N HIS A 351 -13.73 -9.26 18.08
CA HIS A 351 -13.29 -8.27 17.10
C HIS A 351 -12.54 -8.94 15.95
N ALA A 352 -12.45 -8.25 14.83
CA ALA A 352 -11.74 -8.69 13.64
C ALA A 352 -11.13 -7.49 12.91
N GLY A 353 -10.13 -7.75 12.08
CA GLY A 353 -9.49 -6.70 11.29
C GLY A 353 -8.58 -7.22 10.21
N TRP A 354 -7.96 -6.30 9.50
CA TRP A 354 -6.99 -6.58 8.44
C TRP A 354 -5.94 -5.47 8.36
N GLY A 355 -4.81 -5.81 7.72
CA GLY A 355 -3.81 -4.86 7.27
C GLY A 355 -3.59 -5.02 5.77
N MET A 356 -3.50 -3.91 5.04
CA MET A 356 -3.34 -3.86 3.58
C MET A 356 -2.16 -2.98 3.21
N GLY A 357 -1.24 -3.50 2.40
CA GLY A 357 -0.09 -2.74 1.92
C GLY A 357 -0.52 -1.72 0.85
N LEU A 358 -0.35 -0.42 1.10
CA LEU A 358 -0.77 0.63 0.16
C LEU A 358 -0.08 0.50 -1.20
N ALA A 359 1.23 0.26 -1.21
CA ALA A 359 2.00 0.10 -2.44
C ALA A 359 1.61 -1.18 -3.20
N ARG A 360 1.18 -2.23 -2.49
CA ARG A 360 0.64 -3.45 -3.12
C ARG A 360 -0.73 -3.17 -3.74
N LEU A 361 -1.63 -2.46 -3.04
CA LEU A 361 -2.91 -2.00 -3.61
C LEU A 361 -2.71 -1.12 -4.85
N ALA A 362 -1.64 -0.34 -4.92
CA ALA A 362 -1.36 0.51 -6.08
C ALA A 362 -0.98 -0.27 -7.36
N ILE A 363 -0.59 -1.54 -7.26
CA ILE A 363 -0.27 -2.40 -8.42
C ILE A 363 -1.48 -2.56 -9.37
N PRO A 364 -2.65 -3.06 -8.92
CA PRO A 364 -3.82 -3.16 -9.79
C PRO A 364 -4.31 -1.80 -10.31
N LEU A 365 -4.01 -0.70 -9.61
CA LEU A 365 -4.46 0.64 -10.01
C LEU A 365 -3.58 1.30 -11.08
N THR A 366 -2.31 0.88 -11.19
CA THR A 366 -1.31 1.52 -12.06
C THR A 366 -0.72 0.59 -13.12
N GLY A 367 -0.92 -0.72 -12.98
CA GLY A 367 -0.36 -1.75 -13.86
C GLY A 367 1.12 -2.07 -13.61
N LYS A 368 1.78 -1.36 -12.68
CA LYS A 368 3.18 -1.58 -12.34
C LYS A 368 3.38 -2.93 -11.64
N GLN A 369 4.55 -3.53 -11.83
CA GLN A 369 4.88 -4.86 -11.29
C GLN A 369 5.92 -4.81 -10.17
N ASN A 370 6.33 -3.60 -9.75
CA ASN A 370 7.33 -3.38 -8.72
C ASN A 370 6.85 -2.29 -7.75
N VAL A 371 6.69 -2.64 -6.47
CA VAL A 371 6.21 -1.69 -5.44
C VAL A 371 7.18 -0.54 -5.22
N LYS A 372 8.46 -0.72 -5.56
CA LYS A 372 9.50 0.31 -5.47
C LYS A 372 9.25 1.48 -6.45
N GLU A 373 8.46 1.29 -7.51
CA GLU A 373 7.99 2.38 -8.38
C GLU A 373 6.87 3.21 -7.74
N LEU A 374 6.12 2.61 -6.81
CA LEU A 374 4.86 3.10 -6.25
C LEU A 374 5.03 3.76 -4.88
N VAL A 375 6.27 3.95 -4.43
CA VAL A 375 6.64 4.72 -3.24
C VAL A 375 7.58 5.84 -3.62
N LEU A 376 7.46 7.01 -2.97
CA LEU A 376 8.24 8.18 -3.33
C LEU A 376 9.74 7.93 -3.15
N PHE A 377 10.14 7.37 -2.01
CA PHE A 377 11.54 7.07 -1.67
C PHE A 377 11.61 5.65 -1.10
N PRO A 378 11.87 4.62 -1.93
CA PRO A 378 11.89 3.24 -1.45
C PRO A 378 13.03 2.99 -0.45
N ARG A 379 12.74 2.15 0.54
CA ARG A 379 13.73 1.55 1.44
C ARG A 379 13.71 0.04 1.24
N ASP A 380 14.87 -0.54 1.03
CA ASP A 380 15.06 -1.99 0.92
C ASP A 380 16.49 -2.37 1.38
N LYS A 381 16.82 -3.67 1.29
CA LYS A 381 18.14 -4.20 1.69
C LYS A 381 19.34 -3.48 1.04
N LYS A 382 19.16 -2.90 -0.15
CA LYS A 382 20.22 -2.28 -0.96
C LYS A 382 20.10 -0.75 -1.03
N ARG A 383 19.01 -0.16 -0.55
CA ARG A 383 18.70 1.26 -0.73
C ARG A 383 18.26 1.93 0.56
N LEU A 384 19.13 2.81 1.05
CA LEU A 384 18.88 3.71 2.18
C LEU A 384 18.77 5.19 1.77
N VAL A 385 19.34 5.56 0.62
CA VAL A 385 19.42 6.94 0.12
C VAL A 385 19.02 6.99 -1.36
N PRO A 386 18.35 8.04 -1.85
CA PRO A 386 17.70 9.13 -1.11
C PRO A 386 16.49 8.67 -0.29
#